data_AF-A0A939APP0-F1
#
_entry.id   AF-A0A939APP0-F1
#
_cell.length_a   1.000
_cell.length_b   1.000
_cell.length_c   1.000
_cell.angle_alpha   90.00
_cell.angle_beta   90.00
_cell.angle_gamma   90.00
#
_symmetry.space_group_name_H-M   'P 1'
#
loop_
_entity.id
_entity.type
_entity.pdbx_description
1 polymer ?
#
loop_
_entity_poly.entity_id
_entity_poly.type
_entity_poly.pdbx_seq_one_letter_code
_entity_poly.pdbx_strand_id
1 'polypeptide(L)'
;MNFYVVNQLPFLAPSAFNSADIDFVASRALELVHTSNDLDPLRTEMGSRREPFGWNAKRRTELRAELDAYCAHLYGLSRDDLRYILDPQDVLGPDYPGETFRVLKQNELKRYGEYRTRRLVLEAWDRLFGER
;
A
#
# COMPACT_ATOMS: atom_id res chain seq x y z
N MET A 1 -1.83 -28.44 -0.21
CA MET A 1 -2.79 -27.49 -0.82
C MET A 1 -2.91 -27.83 -2.30
N ASN A 2 -4.11 -27.96 -2.87
CA ASN A 2 -4.26 -28.26 -4.29
C ASN A 2 -4.10 -26.98 -5.13
N PHE A 3 -3.36 -27.02 -6.23
CA PHE A 3 -3.01 -25.85 -7.06
C PHE A 3 -4.26 -25.14 -7.61
N TYR A 4 -5.33 -25.89 -7.88
CA TYR A 4 -6.63 -25.35 -8.30
C TYR A 4 -7.26 -24.42 -7.26
N VAL A 5 -7.04 -24.65 -5.96
CA VAL A 5 -7.56 -23.78 -4.89
C VAL A 5 -6.80 -22.45 -4.85
N VAL A 6 -5.49 -22.48 -5.09
CA VAL A 6 -4.65 -21.27 -5.11
C VAL A 6 -5.05 -20.34 -6.27
N ASN A 7 -5.38 -20.91 -7.43
CA ASN A 7 -5.81 -20.14 -8.60
C ASN A 7 -7.20 -19.47 -8.47
N GLN A 8 -7.99 -19.82 -7.43
CA GLN A 8 -9.28 -19.16 -7.17
C GLN A 8 -9.14 -17.93 -6.27
N LEU A 9 -7.96 -17.72 -5.68
CA LEU A 9 -7.73 -16.60 -4.77
C LEU A 9 -7.40 -15.34 -5.58
N PRO A 10 -7.84 -14.16 -5.16
CA PRO A 10 -7.60 -12.90 -5.85
C PRO A 10 -6.16 -12.41 -5.62
N PHE A 11 -5.17 -13.25 -5.90
CA PHE A 11 -3.76 -12.94 -5.81
C PHE A 11 -3.16 -12.85 -7.19
N LEU A 12 -2.28 -11.86 -7.37
CA LEU A 12 -1.47 -11.76 -8.57
C LEU A 12 -0.52 -12.96 -8.64
N ALA A 13 -0.47 -13.62 -9.80
CA ALA A 13 0.51 -14.67 -10.04
C ALA A 13 1.93 -14.07 -9.98
N PRO A 14 2.96 -14.83 -9.55
CA PRO A 14 4.33 -14.33 -9.56
C PRO A 14 4.80 -13.81 -10.93
N SER A 15 4.27 -14.36 -12.02
CA SER A 15 4.55 -13.93 -13.39
C SER A 15 3.97 -12.56 -13.76
N ALA A 16 3.07 -12.00 -12.94
CA ALA A 16 2.52 -10.66 -13.14
C ALA A 16 3.50 -9.55 -12.73
N PHE A 17 4.54 -9.89 -11.95
CA PHE A 17 5.54 -8.94 -11.48
C PHE A 17 6.75 -8.96 -12.40
N ASN A 18 7.16 -7.79 -12.89
CA ASN A 18 8.48 -7.60 -13.49
C ASN A 18 9.53 -7.27 -12.41
N SER A 19 10.81 -7.22 -12.80
CA SER A 19 11.90 -6.95 -11.84
C SER A 19 11.78 -5.58 -11.16
N ALA A 20 11.30 -4.55 -11.88
CA ALA A 20 11.11 -3.22 -11.31
C ALA A 20 9.98 -3.20 -10.27
N ASP A 21 8.90 -3.97 -10.48
CA ASP A 21 7.82 -4.10 -9.51
C ASP A 21 8.33 -4.75 -8.21
N ILE A 22 9.11 -5.83 -8.37
CA ILE A 22 9.71 -6.55 -7.24
C ILE A 22 10.65 -5.61 -6.47
N ASP A 23 11.54 -4.90 -7.17
CA ASP A 23 12.48 -3.97 -6.54
C ASP A 23 11.76 -2.81 -5.84
N PHE A 24 10.69 -2.29 -6.44
CA PHE A 24 9.88 -1.22 -5.87
C PHE A 24 9.23 -1.64 -4.55
N VAL A 25 8.59 -2.81 -4.53
CA VAL A 25 7.90 -3.34 -3.35
C VAL A 25 8.91 -3.78 -2.30
N ALA A 26 9.94 -4.54 -2.67
CA ALA A 26 10.92 -5.10 -1.74
C ALA A 26 11.71 -4.00 -1.02
N SER A 27 12.13 -2.94 -1.72
CA SER A 27 12.86 -1.83 -1.09
C SER A 27 12.05 -1.12 0.00
N ARG A 28 10.75 -0.94 -0.20
CA ARG A 28 9.83 -0.28 0.76
C ARG A 28 9.42 -1.21 1.88
N ALA A 29 9.12 -2.47 1.56
CA ALA A 29 8.81 -3.50 2.54
C ALA A 29 10.00 -3.71 3.49
N LEU A 30 11.22 -3.74 2.97
CA LEU A 30 12.43 -3.84 3.78
C LEU A 30 12.54 -2.67 4.78
N GLU A 31 12.33 -1.42 4.34
CA GLU A 31 12.37 -0.25 5.23
C GLU A 31 11.26 -0.30 6.31
N LEU A 32 10.13 -0.93 6.01
CA LEU A 32 9.04 -1.12 6.96
C LEU A 32 9.27 -2.27 7.95
N VAL A 33 10.01 -3.30 7.55
CA VAL A 33 10.17 -4.53 8.34
C VAL A 33 11.50 -4.58 9.10
N HIS A 34 12.62 -4.22 8.48
CA HIS A 34 13.96 -4.34 9.09
C HIS A 34 14.22 -3.23 10.12
N THR A 35 13.62 -3.37 11.31
CA THR A 35 13.71 -2.37 12.39
C THR A 35 14.65 -2.76 13.54
N SER A 36 15.21 -3.97 13.52
CA SER A 36 16.21 -4.44 14.50
C SER A 36 17.20 -5.41 13.85
N ASN A 37 18.36 -5.60 14.50
CA ASN A 37 19.38 -6.58 14.07
C ASN A 37 18.84 -8.02 14.04
N ASP A 38 17.83 -8.34 14.84
CA ASP A 38 17.19 -9.66 14.83
C ASP A 38 16.57 -10.01 13.46
N LEU A 39 16.32 -9.01 12.62
CA LEU A 39 15.77 -9.15 11.27
C LEU A 39 16.85 -9.12 10.17
N ASP A 40 18.13 -9.16 10.54
CA ASP A 40 19.24 -9.26 9.59
C ASP A 40 19.21 -10.48 8.66
N PRO A 41 18.71 -11.67 9.09
CA PRO A 41 18.53 -12.79 8.17
C PRO A 41 17.63 -12.41 6.98
N LEU A 42 16.48 -11.78 7.24
CA LEU A 42 15.55 -11.31 6.21
C LEU A 42 16.19 -10.26 5.29
N ARG A 43 16.91 -9.29 5.87
CA ARG A 43 17.64 -8.29 5.09
C ARG A 43 18.62 -8.95 4.12
N THR A 44 19.36 -9.95 4.60
CA THR A 44 20.41 -10.64 3.84
C THR A 44 19.81 -11.47 2.71
N GLU A 45 18.69 -12.16 2.96
CA GLU A 45 17.94 -12.88 1.91
C GLU A 45 17.44 -11.94 0.81
N MET A 46 17.04 -10.72 1.16
CA MET A 46 16.65 -9.68 0.19
C MET A 46 17.85 -8.94 -0.44
N GLY A 47 19.09 -9.41 -0.22
CA GLY A 47 20.29 -8.87 -0.85
C GLY A 47 20.69 -7.46 -0.39
N SER A 48 20.06 -6.93 0.66
CA SER A 48 20.34 -5.59 1.15
C SER A 48 21.47 -5.59 2.18
N ARG A 49 22.22 -4.49 2.27
CA ARG A 49 23.29 -4.25 3.28
C ARG A 49 22.98 -3.07 4.19
N ARG A 50 21.73 -2.63 4.23
CA ARG A 50 21.30 -1.46 5.01
C ARG A 50 21.24 -1.82 6.50
N GLU A 51 21.68 -0.92 7.36
CA GLU A 51 21.47 -1.03 8.81
C GLU A 51 19.96 -0.99 9.15
N PRO A 52 19.54 -1.51 10.32
CA PRO A 52 18.16 -1.43 10.75
C PRO A 52 17.60 -0.01 10.73
N PHE A 53 16.39 0.12 10.22
CA PHE A 53 15.72 1.40 10.12
C PHE A 53 15.10 1.79 11.47
N GLY A 54 15.52 2.95 11.99
CA GLY A 54 14.91 3.54 13.18
C GLY A 54 13.43 3.85 12.96
N TRP A 55 12.63 3.77 14.03
CA TRP A 55 11.19 4.04 13.94
C TRP A 55 10.90 5.50 13.57
N ASN A 56 10.33 5.71 12.38
CA ASN A 56 9.87 7.03 11.91
C ASN A 56 8.42 6.95 11.42
N ALA A 57 7.48 7.44 12.22
CA ALA A 57 6.05 7.35 11.93
C ALA A 57 5.64 8.06 10.61
N LYS A 58 6.27 9.19 10.28
CA LYS A 58 5.96 9.94 9.05
C LYS A 58 6.41 9.13 7.83
N ARG A 59 7.67 8.71 7.80
CA ARG A 59 8.26 7.92 6.71
C ARG A 59 7.53 6.59 6.50
N ARG A 60 7.20 5.88 7.59
CA ARG A 60 6.41 4.63 7.52
C ARG A 60 5.02 4.83 6.93
N THR A 61 4.40 5.98 7.15
CA THR A 61 3.09 6.30 6.57
C THR A 61 3.22 6.60 5.08
N GLU A 62 4.27 7.31 4.66
CA GLU A 62 4.57 7.56 3.25
C GLU A 62 4.84 6.25 2.49
N LEU A 63 5.69 5.37 3.04
CA LEU A 63 6.00 4.07 2.44
C LEU A 63 4.77 3.18 2.27
N ARG A 64 3.89 3.14 3.28
CA ARG A 64 2.64 2.39 3.21
C ARG A 64 1.72 2.97 2.13
N ALA A 65 1.59 4.28 2.05
CA ALA A 65 0.79 4.92 1.01
C ALA A 65 1.33 4.64 -0.40
N GLU A 66 2.65 4.64 -0.57
CA GLU A 66 3.29 4.25 -1.84
C GLU A 66 3.01 2.78 -2.19
N LEU A 67 3.08 1.88 -1.20
CA LEU A 67 2.75 0.46 -1.40
C LEU A 67 1.27 0.24 -1.73
N ASP A 68 0.34 0.92 -1.04
CA ASP A 68 -1.10 0.80 -1.30
C ASP A 68 -1.43 1.26 -2.73
N ALA A 69 -0.87 2.40 -3.16
CA ALA A 69 -1.04 2.89 -4.53
C ALA A 69 -0.42 1.94 -5.57
N TYR A 70 0.78 1.42 -5.31
CA TYR A 70 1.45 0.51 -6.23
C TYR A 70 0.74 -0.84 -6.33
N CYS A 71 0.25 -1.39 -5.22
CA CYS A 71 -0.58 -2.58 -5.21
C CYS A 71 -1.83 -2.36 -6.06
N ALA A 72 -2.54 -1.25 -5.89
CA ALA A 72 -3.71 -0.94 -6.70
C ALA A 72 -3.38 -0.92 -8.21
N HIS A 73 -2.24 -0.37 -8.59
CA HIS A 73 -1.77 -0.37 -9.97
C HIS A 73 -1.50 -1.80 -10.50
N LEU A 74 -0.85 -2.63 -9.69
CA LEU A 74 -0.59 -4.04 -10.06
C LEU A 74 -1.88 -4.86 -10.20
N TYR A 75 -2.94 -4.51 -9.46
CA TYR A 75 -4.28 -5.08 -9.63
C TYR A 75 -5.05 -4.50 -10.82
N GLY A 76 -4.47 -3.57 -11.59
CA GLY A 76 -5.10 -2.95 -12.75
C GLY A 76 -6.22 -1.97 -12.41
N LEU A 77 -6.25 -1.46 -11.18
CA LEU A 77 -7.25 -0.49 -10.74
C LEU A 77 -6.94 0.88 -11.32
N SER A 78 -7.98 1.67 -11.62
CA SER A 78 -7.80 3.09 -11.93
C SER A 78 -7.64 3.92 -10.66
N ARG A 79 -7.26 5.19 -10.83
CA ARG A 79 -7.24 6.18 -9.73
C ARG A 79 -8.60 6.30 -9.05
N ASP A 80 -9.68 6.28 -9.84
CA ASP A 80 -11.04 6.42 -9.33
C ASP A 80 -11.51 5.14 -8.62
N ASP A 81 -11.09 3.96 -9.08
CA ASP A 81 -11.32 2.70 -8.36
C ASP A 81 -10.63 2.71 -7.00
N LEU A 82 -9.37 3.17 -6.95
CA LEU A 82 -8.63 3.32 -5.69
C LEU A 82 -9.32 4.32 -4.75
N ARG A 83 -9.78 5.45 -5.27
CA ARG A 83 -10.56 6.44 -4.50
C ARG A 83 -11.84 5.82 -3.94
N TYR A 84 -12.57 5.05 -4.75
CA TYR A 84 -13.77 4.35 -4.35
C TYR A 84 -13.50 3.31 -3.25
N ILE A 85 -12.42 2.51 -3.38
CA ILE A 85 -12.03 1.53 -2.36
C ILE A 85 -11.74 2.22 -1.03
N LEU A 86 -11.02 3.34 -1.05
CA LEU A 86 -10.67 4.09 0.16
C LEU A 86 -11.91 4.74 0.80
N ASP A 87 -12.74 5.39 -0.01
CA ASP A 87 -13.87 6.18 0.46
C ASP A 87 -15.00 6.23 -0.58
N PRO A 88 -15.92 5.24 -0.58
CA PRO A 88 -16.95 5.16 -1.61
C PRO A 88 -17.96 6.32 -1.55
N GLN A 89 -18.18 6.90 -0.36
CA GLN A 89 -19.01 8.11 -0.19
C GLN A 89 -18.41 9.36 -0.84
N ASP A 90 -17.08 9.42 -0.99
CA ASP A 90 -16.39 10.51 -1.69
C ASP A 90 -16.68 10.48 -3.20
N VAL A 91 -16.99 9.30 -3.73
CA VAL A 91 -17.29 9.07 -5.15
C VAL A 91 -18.78 9.07 -5.44
N LEU A 92 -19.57 8.34 -4.64
CA LEU A 92 -20.99 8.10 -4.87
C LEU A 92 -21.92 9.04 -4.06
N GLY A 93 -21.34 9.91 -3.24
CA GLY A 93 -22.07 10.85 -2.41
C GLY A 93 -22.39 10.33 -1.00
N PRO A 94 -22.85 11.23 -0.11
CA PRO A 94 -23.06 10.94 1.31
C PRO A 94 -24.20 9.95 1.57
N ASP A 95 -25.13 9.81 0.63
CA ASP A 95 -26.26 8.88 0.73
C ASP A 95 -25.88 7.42 0.43
N TYR A 96 -24.64 7.18 -0.01
CA TYR A 96 -24.16 5.82 -0.24
C TYR A 96 -23.97 5.07 1.09
N PRO A 97 -24.60 3.90 1.28
CA PRO A 97 -24.62 3.22 2.58
C PRO A 97 -23.31 2.52 2.93
N GLY A 98 -22.40 2.33 1.97
CA GLY A 98 -21.16 1.58 2.17
C GLY A 98 -20.02 2.43 2.69
N GLU A 99 -19.18 1.83 3.55
CA GLU A 99 -17.88 2.36 3.96
C GLU A 99 -16.86 1.22 4.08
N THR A 100 -15.69 1.36 3.44
CA THR A 100 -14.65 0.31 3.45
C THR A 100 -13.83 0.33 4.75
N PHE A 101 -13.35 1.50 5.15
CA PHE A 101 -12.41 1.65 6.26
C PHE A 101 -12.93 2.58 7.37
N ARG A 102 -14.21 2.43 7.74
CA ARG A 102 -14.92 3.29 8.71
C ARG A 102 -14.10 3.65 9.95
N VAL A 103 -13.56 2.65 10.64
CA VAL A 103 -12.83 2.84 11.91
C VAL A 103 -11.55 3.64 11.69
N LEU A 104 -10.81 3.34 10.61
CA LEU A 104 -9.61 4.09 10.24
C LEU A 104 -9.95 5.54 9.92
N LYS A 105 -10.94 5.78 9.04
CA LYS A 105 -11.40 7.12 8.66
C LYS A 105 -11.82 7.92 9.89
N GLN A 106 -12.62 7.36 10.79
CA GLN A 106 -13.05 8.03 12.03
C GLN A 106 -11.88 8.36 12.95
N ASN A 107 -10.91 7.46 13.10
CA ASN A 107 -9.74 7.70 13.94
C ASN A 107 -8.83 8.80 13.36
N GLU A 108 -8.64 8.82 12.04
CA GLU A 108 -7.85 9.85 11.37
C GLU A 108 -8.54 11.21 11.40
N LEU A 109 -9.86 11.27 11.19
CA LEU A 109 -10.64 12.50 11.32
C LEU A 109 -10.53 13.09 12.73
N LYS A 110 -10.62 12.25 13.78
CA LYS A 110 -10.45 12.70 15.17
C LYS A 110 -9.03 13.20 15.47
N ARG A 111 -8.01 12.55 14.91
CA ARG A 111 -6.61 12.82 15.24
C ARG A 111 -5.98 13.93 14.40
N TYR A 112 -6.36 14.03 13.12
CA TYR A 112 -5.72 14.88 12.13
C TYR A 112 -6.67 15.88 11.48
N GLY A 113 -7.99 15.76 11.69
CA GLY A 113 -8.99 16.59 11.02
C GLY A 113 -9.21 16.24 9.54
N GLU A 114 -8.54 15.21 9.04
CA GLU A 114 -8.64 14.74 7.64
C GLU A 114 -8.58 13.22 7.56
N TYR A 115 -9.12 12.65 6.47
CA TYR A 115 -8.86 11.25 6.14
C TYR A 115 -7.49 11.12 5.48
N ARG A 116 -6.44 11.20 6.32
CA ARG A 116 -5.03 11.33 5.90
C ARG A 116 -4.55 10.18 5.01
N THR A 117 -4.95 8.94 5.30
CA THR A 117 -4.59 7.77 4.50
C THR A 117 -5.09 7.92 3.06
N ARG A 118 -6.35 8.30 2.88
CA ARG A 118 -6.93 8.54 1.55
C ARG A 118 -6.12 9.58 0.77
N ARG A 119 -5.82 10.72 1.39
CA ARG A 119 -5.02 11.78 0.76
C ARG A 119 -3.63 11.28 0.35
N LEU A 120 -2.90 10.65 1.27
CA LEU A 120 -1.52 10.20 1.01
C LEU A 120 -1.44 9.10 -0.05
N VAL A 121 -2.39 8.15 -0.06
CA VAL A 121 -2.43 7.07 -1.05
C VAL A 121 -2.71 7.65 -2.45
N LEU A 122 -3.68 8.56 -2.57
CA LEU A 122 -3.98 9.20 -3.86
C LEU A 122 -2.85 10.13 -4.32
N GLU A 123 -2.20 10.86 -3.41
CA GLU A 123 -1.00 11.65 -3.74
C GLU A 123 0.17 10.76 -4.20
N ALA A 124 0.33 9.58 -3.59
CA ALA A 124 1.34 8.61 -4.01
C ALA A 124 1.01 8.05 -5.40
N TRP A 125 -0.25 7.73 -5.66
CA TRP A 125 -0.73 7.34 -6.99
C TRP A 125 -0.38 8.40 -8.03
N ASP A 126 -0.77 9.66 -7.79
CA ASP A 126 -0.56 10.77 -8.71
C ASP A 126 0.93 11.00 -9.01
N ARG A 127 1.80 10.78 -8.01
CA ARG A 127 3.25 10.92 -8.17
C ARG A 127 3.89 9.78 -8.97
N LEU A 128 3.35 8.57 -8.87
CA LEU A 128 3.89 7.35 -9.49
C LEU A 128 3.34 7.11 -10.89
N PHE A 129 2.06 7.43 -11.11
CA PHE A 129 1.29 7.04 -12.30
C PHE A 129 0.47 8.18 -12.92
N GLY A 130 0.48 9.37 -12.33
CA GLY A 130 -0.22 10.52 -12.90
C GLY A 130 0.37 10.91 -14.25
N GLU A 131 -0.48 11.16 -15.24
CA GLU A 131 -0.08 11.75 -16.52
C GLU A 131 0.46 13.17 -16.25
N ARG A 132 1.65 13.46 -16.79
CA ARG A 132 2.28 14.78 -16.72
C ARG A 132 1.84 15.68 -17.85
#